data_AF-A0A925SCG4-F1
#
_entry.id   AF-A0A925SCG4-F1
#
_cell.length_a   1.000
_cell.length_b   1.000
_cell.length_c   1.000
_cell.angle_alpha   90.00
_cell.angle_beta   90.00
_cell.angle_gamma   90.00
#
_symmetry.space_group_name_H-M   'P 1'
#
loop_
_entity.id
_entity.type
_entity.pdbx_description
1 polymer ?
#
loop_
_entity_poly.entity_id
_entity_poly.type
_entity_poly.pdbx_seq_one_letter_code
_entity_poly.pdbx_strand_id
1 'polypeptide(L)'
;MPIELHVIRASEFVCLDADEHLDFEASKKALQTLAEACRKRGLDRAVLDLRALPVPAEPLFTPTQLAALIKTFRAAGFGRHQRLAVLYRSDPHGGARMFAFIGRIQGWQVRAFAEFEKALLWLWEETNRRAEPKGDEIPIRITKRTKEMERLPVHSTAEGTGKNTTRTVRRKTRKQL
;
A
#
# COMPACT_ATOMS: atom_id res chain seq x y z
N MET A 1 -23.85 -10.72 -9.60
CA MET A 1 -23.83 -11.44 -8.31
C MET A 1 -24.10 -10.44 -7.19
N PRO A 2 -24.85 -10.78 -6.14
CA PRO A 2 -25.09 -9.87 -5.02
C PRO A 2 -23.75 -9.54 -4.35
N ILE A 3 -23.46 -8.27 -4.18
CA ILE A 3 -22.27 -7.79 -3.48
C ILE A 3 -22.68 -7.51 -2.05
N GLU A 4 -22.19 -8.33 -1.10
CA GLU A 4 -22.32 -8.02 0.31
C GLU A 4 -21.29 -6.97 0.71
N LEU A 5 -21.78 -5.80 1.11
CA LEU A 5 -20.95 -4.71 1.62
C LEU A 5 -21.13 -4.59 3.13
N HIS A 6 -20.02 -4.58 3.86
CA HIS A 6 -20.04 -4.34 5.30
C HIS A 6 -19.48 -2.96 5.66
N VAL A 7 -20.17 -2.24 6.53
CA VAL A 7 -19.73 -0.95 7.06
C VAL A 7 -19.26 -1.17 8.49
N ILE A 8 -17.96 -0.99 8.72
CA ILE A 8 -17.32 -1.03 10.03
C ILE A 8 -17.26 0.41 10.55
N ARG A 9 -17.95 0.71 11.64
CA ARG A 9 -17.94 2.05 12.23
C ARG A 9 -16.75 2.24 13.15
N ALA A 10 -16.23 3.46 13.27
CA ALA A 10 -15.17 3.77 14.21
C ALA A 10 -15.47 3.33 15.65
N SER A 11 -16.70 3.54 16.11
CA SER A 11 -17.13 3.12 17.45
C SER A 11 -17.11 1.61 17.69
N GLU A 12 -16.99 0.79 16.64
CA GLU A 12 -16.94 -0.68 16.75
C GLU A 12 -15.53 -1.20 17.01
N PHE A 13 -14.50 -0.38 16.78
CA PHE A 13 -13.11 -0.80 16.96
C PHE A 13 -12.21 0.21 17.67
N VAL A 14 -12.61 1.48 17.79
CA VAL A 14 -11.88 2.45 18.61
C VAL A 14 -12.30 2.26 20.05
N CYS A 15 -11.39 1.72 20.86
CA CYS A 15 -11.56 1.57 22.29
C CYS A 15 -10.83 2.73 23.00
N LEU A 16 -11.50 3.33 23.98
CA LEU A 16 -10.92 4.32 24.87
C LEU A 16 -10.65 3.66 26.23
N ASP A 17 -9.59 4.08 26.90
CA ASP A 17 -9.29 3.69 28.28
C ASP A 17 -10.06 4.56 29.29
N ALA A 18 -9.79 4.34 30.58
CA ALA A 18 -10.47 5.04 31.68
C ALA A 18 -10.21 6.55 31.69
N ASP A 19 -9.14 7.01 31.04
CA ASP A 19 -8.74 8.41 30.94
C ASP A 19 -9.17 9.04 29.60
N GLU A 20 -10.08 8.36 28.87
CA GLU A 20 -10.54 8.74 27.53
C GLU A 20 -9.43 8.77 26.46
N HIS A 21 -8.26 8.19 26.74
CA HIS A 21 -7.21 8.03 25.76
C HIS A 21 -7.48 6.80 24.90
N LEU A 22 -6.95 6.82 23.68
CA LEU A 22 -7.11 5.70 22.77
C LEU A 22 -6.29 4.49 23.26
N ASP A 23 -6.97 3.40 23.61
CA ASP A 23 -6.32 2.13 23.90
C ASP A 23 -6.01 1.41 22.59
N PHE A 24 -4.74 1.45 22.21
CA PHE A 24 -4.27 0.83 20.98
C PHE A 24 -4.43 -0.70 20.97
N GLU A 25 -4.13 -1.39 22.07
CA GLU A 25 -4.16 -2.85 22.09
C GLU A 25 -5.61 -3.36 22.12
N ALA A 26 -6.50 -2.71 22.87
CA ALA A 26 -7.93 -3.00 22.82
C ALA A 26 -8.50 -2.72 21.42
N SER A 27 -8.15 -1.57 20.82
CA SER A 27 -8.63 -1.21 19.48
C SER A 27 -8.16 -2.20 18.41
N LYS A 28 -6.89 -2.62 18.48
CA LYS A 28 -6.30 -3.62 17.58
C LYS A 28 -6.98 -4.98 17.73
N LYS A 29 -7.31 -5.40 18.95
CA LYS A 29 -8.02 -6.66 19.23
C LYS A 29 -9.47 -6.63 18.72
N ALA A 30 -10.17 -5.51 18.90
CA ALA A 30 -11.50 -5.31 18.35
C ALA A 30 -11.47 -5.39 16.81
N LEU A 31 -10.52 -4.69 16.20
CA LEU A 31 -10.33 -4.69 14.75
C LEU A 31 -9.96 -6.08 14.20
N GLN A 32 -9.14 -6.85 14.93
CA GLN A 32 -8.84 -8.24 14.59
C GLN A 32 -10.12 -9.09 14.56
N THR A 33 -10.94 -8.98 15.61
CA THR A 33 -12.19 -9.75 15.72
C THR A 33 -13.13 -9.44 14.56
N LEU A 34 -13.27 -8.16 14.21
CA LEU A 34 -14.07 -7.73 13.06
C LEU A 34 -13.50 -8.25 11.74
N ALA A 35 -12.18 -8.18 11.55
CA ALA A 35 -11.52 -8.71 10.37
C ALA A 35 -11.76 -10.22 10.21
N GLU A 36 -11.61 -11.00 11.27
CA GLU A 36 -11.89 -12.44 11.28
C GLU A 36 -13.37 -12.74 10.98
N ALA A 37 -14.30 -11.97 11.56
CA ALA A 37 -15.72 -12.11 11.29
C ALA A 37 -16.06 -11.81 9.81
N CYS A 38 -15.49 -10.75 9.25
CA CYS A 38 -15.63 -10.43 7.83
C CYS A 38 -15.15 -11.56 6.93
N ARG A 39 -14.00 -12.17 7.26
CA ARG A 39 -13.43 -13.27 6.50
C ARG A 39 -14.27 -14.55 6.58
N LYS A 40 -14.78 -14.89 7.78
CA LYS A 40 -15.69 -16.03 7.96
C LYS A 40 -16.97 -15.90 7.15
N ARG A 41 -17.43 -14.66 6.92
CA ARG A 41 -18.63 -14.35 6.11
C ARG A 41 -18.34 -14.23 4.60
N GLY A 42 -17.08 -14.34 4.17
CA GLY A 42 -16.71 -14.15 2.77
C GLY A 42 -16.84 -12.69 2.30
N LEU A 43 -16.77 -11.73 3.23
CA LEU A 43 -16.88 -10.31 2.89
C LEU A 43 -15.58 -9.83 2.24
N ASP A 44 -15.64 -9.65 0.93
CA ASP A 44 -14.52 -9.15 0.13
C ASP A 44 -14.48 -7.62 0.03
N ARG A 45 -15.54 -6.92 0.44
CA ARG A 45 -15.66 -5.47 0.31
C ARG A 45 -16.19 -4.87 1.60
N ALA A 46 -15.48 -3.89 2.13
CA ALA A 46 -15.89 -3.19 3.34
C ALA A 46 -15.61 -1.69 3.26
N VAL A 47 -16.40 -0.92 4.01
CA VAL A 47 -16.14 0.49 4.33
C VAL A 47 -15.75 0.58 5.80
N LEU A 48 -14.66 1.27 6.10
CA LEU A 48 -14.27 1.69 7.44
C LEU A 48 -14.68 3.16 7.61
N ASP A 49 -15.73 3.43 8.39
CA ASP A 49 -16.27 4.79 8.57
C ASP A 49 -15.67 5.47 9.81
N LEU A 50 -14.79 6.44 9.56
CA LEU A 50 -14.12 7.28 10.56
C LEU A 50 -14.78 8.64 10.75
N ARG A 51 -15.87 8.95 10.04
CA ARG A 51 -16.48 10.30 10.06
C ARG A 51 -17.07 10.70 11.41
N ALA A 52 -17.46 9.71 12.22
CA ALA A 52 -18.00 9.91 13.55
C ALA A 52 -16.90 10.22 14.59
N LEU A 53 -15.62 10.05 14.25
CA LEU A 53 -14.53 10.39 15.15
C LEU A 53 -14.38 11.91 15.23
N PRO A 54 -14.19 12.48 16.44
CA PRO A 54 -13.78 13.87 16.56
C PRO A 54 -12.44 14.07 15.84
N VAL A 55 -12.21 15.26 15.32
CA VAL A 55 -10.91 15.60 14.73
C VAL A 55 -9.96 15.89 15.89
N PRO A 56 -8.99 15.01 16.19
CA PRO A 56 -8.12 15.21 17.34
C PRO A 56 -7.07 16.29 17.05
N ALA A 57 -6.60 16.96 18.10
CA ALA A 57 -5.46 17.88 18.02
C ALA A 57 -4.18 17.14 17.60
N GLU A 58 -4.05 15.88 17.98
CA GLU A 58 -2.90 15.01 17.69
C GLU A 58 -3.30 13.78 16.87
N PRO A 59 -2.39 13.13 16.14
CA PRO A 59 -2.71 11.91 15.40
C PRO A 59 -3.21 10.79 16.33
N LEU A 60 -4.38 10.19 16.04
CA LEU A 60 -4.93 9.06 16.82
C LEU A 60 -4.00 7.85 16.88
N PHE A 61 -3.22 7.64 15.83
CA PHE A 61 -2.27 6.55 15.71
C PHE A 61 -0.97 7.05 15.11
N THR A 62 0.14 6.59 15.65
CA THR A 62 1.45 6.73 15.03
C THR A 62 1.55 5.89 13.75
N PRO A 63 2.46 6.20 12.82
CA PRO A 63 2.69 5.37 11.63
C PRO A 63 3.01 3.91 11.96
N THR A 64 3.74 3.66 13.04
CA THR A 64 4.08 2.31 13.53
C THR A 64 2.83 1.56 13.98
N GLN A 65 1.93 2.22 14.70
CA GLN A 65 0.63 1.65 15.11
C GLN A 65 -0.26 1.36 13.89
N LEU A 66 -0.34 2.27 12.92
CA LEU A 66 -1.07 2.03 11.67
C LEU A 66 -0.52 0.80 10.93
N ALA A 67 0.81 0.67 10.84
CA ALA A 67 1.43 -0.50 10.23
C ALA A 67 1.12 -1.80 10.98
N ALA A 68 1.03 -1.76 12.31
CA ALA A 68 0.61 -2.89 13.13
C ALA A 68 -0.87 -3.26 12.87
N LEU A 69 -1.77 -2.29 12.73
CA LEU A 69 -3.17 -2.55 12.36
C LEU A 69 -3.28 -3.22 10.98
N ILE A 70 -2.51 -2.74 9.98
CA ILE A 70 -2.46 -3.38 8.65
C ILE A 70 -1.98 -4.83 8.75
N LYS A 71 -0.97 -5.12 9.58
CA LYS A 71 -0.48 -6.48 9.80
C LYS A 71 -1.57 -7.38 10.39
N THR A 72 -2.39 -6.87 11.31
CA THR A 72 -3.53 -7.59 11.88
C THR A 72 -4.54 -8.01 10.79
N PHE A 73 -4.92 -7.09 9.90
CA PHE A 73 -5.80 -7.43 8.76
C PHE A 73 -5.20 -8.49 7.84
N ARG A 74 -3.90 -8.40 7.56
CA ARG A 74 -3.22 -9.41 6.74
C ARG A 74 -3.17 -10.78 7.42
N ALA A 75 -2.94 -10.82 8.73
CA ALA A 75 -2.98 -12.06 9.50
C ALA A 75 -4.38 -12.70 9.48
N ALA A 76 -5.45 -11.89 9.46
CA ALA A 76 -6.82 -12.38 9.25
C ALA A 76 -7.09 -12.85 7.81
N GLY A 77 -6.20 -12.59 6.85
CA GLY A 77 -6.31 -13.04 5.47
C GLY A 77 -6.80 -11.99 4.48
N PHE A 78 -6.79 -10.70 4.84
CA PHE A 78 -7.03 -9.63 3.88
C PHE A 78 -5.81 -9.46 2.97
N GLY A 79 -6.05 -9.54 1.66
CA GLY A 79 -4.99 -9.42 0.66
C GLY A 79 -5.49 -8.76 -0.61
N ARG A 80 -5.07 -9.29 -1.77
CA ARG A 80 -5.34 -8.66 -3.07
C ARG A 80 -6.80 -8.75 -3.50
N HIS A 81 -7.58 -9.67 -2.92
CA HIS A 81 -8.97 -9.89 -3.32
C HIS A 81 -9.95 -9.04 -2.49
N GLN A 82 -9.54 -8.64 -1.28
CA GLN A 82 -10.36 -7.86 -0.37
C GLN A 82 -10.10 -6.37 -0.58
N ARG A 83 -11.17 -5.58 -0.68
CA ARG A 83 -11.12 -4.13 -0.76
C ARG A 83 -11.65 -3.48 0.51
N LEU A 84 -10.92 -2.49 1.01
CA LEU A 84 -11.36 -1.65 2.11
C LEU A 84 -11.33 -0.18 1.69
N ALA A 85 -12.48 0.48 1.76
CA ALA A 85 -12.56 1.93 1.64
C ALA A 85 -12.53 2.56 3.03
N VAL A 86 -11.61 3.48 3.29
CA VAL A 86 -11.54 4.23 4.53
C VAL A 86 -12.21 5.58 4.32
N LEU A 87 -13.33 5.82 4.99
CA LEU A 87 -14.10 7.04 4.85
C LEU A 87 -13.80 7.98 6.01
N TYR A 88 -13.46 9.23 5.73
CA TYR A 88 -13.12 10.22 6.74
C TYR A 88 -13.82 11.56 6.47
N ARG A 89 -14.08 12.34 7.52
CA ARG A 89 -14.65 13.69 7.38
C ARG A 89 -13.56 14.72 7.10
N SER A 90 -12.49 14.65 7.89
CA SER A 90 -11.28 15.43 7.75
C SER A 90 -10.09 14.54 8.11
N ASP A 91 -8.95 14.77 7.48
CA ASP A 91 -7.72 14.00 7.72
C ASP A 91 -6.53 14.97 7.79
N PRO A 92 -6.49 15.84 8.82
CA PRO A 92 -5.45 16.86 8.93
C PRO A 92 -4.07 16.24 9.15
N HIS A 93 -4.01 15.17 9.94
CA HIS A 93 -2.79 14.43 10.26
C HIS A 93 -2.43 13.36 9.23
N GLY A 94 -3.26 13.16 8.20
CA GLY A 94 -3.00 12.19 7.14
C GLY A 94 -3.11 10.73 7.57
N GLY A 95 -3.70 10.41 8.72
CA GLY A 95 -3.79 9.05 9.27
C GLY A 95 -4.57 8.09 8.37
N ALA A 96 -5.70 8.53 7.82
CA ALA A 96 -6.50 7.71 6.91
C ALA A 96 -5.76 7.44 5.59
N ARG A 97 -5.14 8.48 5.02
CA ARG A 97 -4.30 8.35 3.81
C ARG A 97 -3.06 7.49 4.05
N MET A 98 -2.41 7.63 5.20
CA MET A 98 -1.23 6.86 5.60
C MET A 98 -1.57 5.38 5.78
N PHE A 99 -2.69 5.07 6.45
CA PHE A 99 -3.18 3.70 6.57
C PHE A 99 -3.40 3.05 5.20
N ALA A 100 -4.10 3.74 4.30
CA ALA A 100 -4.33 3.25 2.93
C ALA A 100 -3.03 3.12 2.12
N PHE A 101 -2.06 4.00 2.34
CA PHE A 101 -0.74 3.92 1.70
C PHE A 101 0.04 2.68 2.17
N ILE A 102 0.15 2.46 3.48
CA ILE A 102 0.83 1.30 4.06
C ILE A 102 0.15 0.00 3.61
N GLY A 103 -1.19 -0.04 3.63
CA GLY A 103 -1.97 -1.19 3.14
C GLY A 103 -1.64 -1.56 1.70
N ARG A 104 -1.56 -0.56 0.79
CA ARG A 104 -1.21 -0.78 -0.61
C ARG A 104 0.20 -1.32 -0.82
N ILE A 105 1.19 -0.79 -0.08
CA ILE A 105 2.57 -1.31 -0.14
C ILE A 105 2.61 -2.78 0.26
N GLN A 106 1.78 -3.18 1.21
CA GLN A 106 1.68 -4.57 1.65
C GLN A 106 0.79 -5.47 0.77
N GLY A 107 0.33 -4.96 -0.39
CA GLY A 107 -0.44 -5.72 -1.36
C GLY A 107 -1.93 -5.87 -1.06
N TRP A 108 -2.46 -5.07 -0.11
CA TRP A 108 -3.89 -5.00 0.19
C TRP A 108 -4.55 -3.85 -0.58
N GLN A 109 -5.76 -4.07 -1.13
CA GLN A 109 -6.50 -3.02 -1.82
C GLN A 109 -7.20 -2.11 -0.81
N VAL A 110 -6.52 -1.05 -0.38
CA VAL A 110 -7.08 -0.03 0.52
C VAL A 110 -6.99 1.35 -0.13
N ARG A 111 -8.07 2.13 -0.02
CA ARG A 111 -8.10 3.53 -0.43
C ARG A 111 -8.86 4.37 0.59
N ALA A 112 -8.44 5.62 0.76
CA ALA A 112 -9.08 6.57 1.63
C ALA A 112 -9.92 7.57 0.81
N PHE A 113 -11.09 7.93 1.31
CA PHE A 113 -12.07 8.79 0.63
C PHE A 113 -12.68 9.78 1.61
N ALA A 114 -12.96 10.99 1.14
CA ALA A 114 -13.76 11.98 1.88
C ALA A 114 -15.27 11.82 1.58
N GLU A 115 -15.60 11.37 0.38
CA GLU A 115 -16.98 11.24 -0.12
C GLU A 115 -17.41 9.77 -0.15
N PHE A 116 -18.58 9.50 0.41
CA PHE A 116 -19.14 8.15 0.50
C PHE A 116 -19.44 7.55 -0.87
N GLU A 117 -19.98 8.35 -1.80
CA GLU A 117 -20.35 7.90 -3.14
C GLU A 117 -19.13 7.44 -3.94
N LYS A 118 -18.01 8.17 -3.85
CA LYS A 118 -16.74 7.78 -4.47
C LYS A 118 -16.19 6.49 -3.88
N ALA A 119 -16.33 6.31 -2.57
CA ALA A 119 -15.93 5.07 -1.90
C ALA A 119 -16.76 3.88 -2.39
N LEU A 120 -18.09 4.04 -2.49
CA LEU A 120 -18.99 3.01 -2.99
C LEU A 120 -18.71 2.67 -4.45
N LEU A 121 -18.57 3.68 -5.32
CA LEU A 121 -18.25 3.48 -6.73
C LEU A 121 -16.95 2.68 -6.88
N TRP A 122 -15.91 3.04 -6.14
CA TRP A 122 -14.65 2.30 -6.15
C TRP A 122 -14.79 0.89 -5.58
N LEU A 123 -15.62 0.67 -4.56
CA LEU A 123 -15.87 -0.67 -4.05
C LEU A 123 -16.64 -1.51 -5.06
N TRP A 124 -17.57 -0.92 -5.82
CA TRP A 124 -18.40 -1.61 -6.80
C TRP A 124 -17.67 -1.92 -8.11
N GLU A 125 -16.76 -1.04 -8.52
CA GLU A 125 -15.97 -1.20 -9.74
C GLU A 125 -15.34 -2.59 -9.78
N GLU A 126 -15.83 -3.44 -10.69
CA GLU A 126 -15.29 -4.79 -10.86
C GLU A 126 -13.80 -4.67 -11.10
N THR A 127 -13.01 -5.43 -10.33
CA THR A 127 -11.57 -5.52 -10.61
C THR A 127 -11.42 -6.24 -11.94
N ASN A 128 -11.47 -5.50 -13.03
CA ASN A 128 -11.01 -5.94 -14.35
C ASN A 128 -9.48 -6.07 -14.37
N ARG A 129 -8.87 -6.51 -13.26
CA ARG A 129 -7.49 -6.98 -13.25
C ARG A 129 -7.50 -8.44 -13.66
N ARG A 130 -7.77 -8.68 -14.94
CA ARG A 130 -6.87 -9.56 -15.69
C ARG A 130 -5.47 -9.00 -15.46
N ALA A 131 -4.52 -9.84 -15.12
CA ALA A 131 -3.13 -9.44 -14.99
C ALA A 131 -2.74 -8.63 -16.23
N GLU A 132 -2.58 -7.31 -16.07
CA GLU A 132 -1.89 -6.47 -17.05
C GLU A 132 -0.55 -7.17 -17.33
N PRO A 133 -0.21 -7.46 -18.60
CA PRO A 133 1.08 -8.05 -18.92
C PRO A 133 2.17 -7.13 -18.36
N LYS A 134 3.23 -7.73 -17.81
CA LYS A 134 4.43 -7.03 -17.33
C LYS A 134 4.77 -5.91 -18.31
N GLY A 135 4.63 -4.66 -17.88
CA GLY A 135 4.95 -3.50 -18.70
C GLY A 135 6.36 -3.62 -19.26
N ASP A 136 6.52 -3.24 -20.52
CA ASP A 136 7.79 -3.31 -21.23
C ASP A 136 8.92 -2.66 -20.41
N GLU A 137 10.07 -3.33 -20.38
CA GLU A 137 11.27 -2.85 -19.70
C GLU A 137 11.67 -1.48 -20.27
N ILE A 138 11.49 -0.42 -19.48
CA ILE A 138 12.04 0.90 -19.82
C ILE A 138 13.55 0.84 -19.53
N PRO A 139 14.44 0.98 -20.53
CA PRO A 139 15.87 0.98 -20.30
C PRO A 139 16.27 2.26 -19.56
N ILE A 140 16.51 2.14 -18.25
CA ILE A 140 17.12 3.21 -17.47
C ILE A 140 18.58 3.31 -17.88
N ARG A 141 18.95 4.39 -18.59
CA ARG A 141 20.35 4.75 -18.84
C ARG A 141 21.01 5.12 -17.51
N ILE A 142 21.73 4.18 -16.92
CA ILE A 142 22.65 4.47 -15.82
C ILE A 142 23.85 5.21 -16.42
N THR A 143 23.85 6.54 -16.34
CA THR A 143 25.04 7.35 -16.57
C THR A 143 26.03 7.06 -15.44
N LYS A 144 27.05 6.26 -15.74
CA LYS A 144 28.20 6.08 -14.84
C LYS A 144 28.85 7.45 -14.66
N ARG A 145 28.66 8.06 -13.48
CA ARG A 145 29.54 9.11 -12.97
C ARG A 145 30.90 8.47 -12.72
N THR A 146 31.77 8.52 -13.72
CA THR A 146 33.19 8.20 -13.54
C THR A 146 33.77 9.27 -12.63
N LYS A 147 34.21 8.85 -11.44
CA LYS A 147 35.03 9.65 -10.53
C LYS A 147 36.35 9.91 -11.24
N GLU A 148 36.48 11.08 -11.85
CA GLU A 148 37.72 11.59 -12.42
C GLU A 148 38.64 11.96 -11.25
N MET A 149 39.48 10.99 -10.88
CA MET A 149 40.55 11.20 -9.92
C MET A 149 41.71 11.80 -10.69
N GLU A 150 41.96 13.09 -10.46
CA GLU A 150 43.11 13.84 -10.96
C GLU A 150 44.39 12.99 -10.88
N ARG A 151 44.94 12.66 -12.05
CA ARG A 151 46.36 12.37 -12.21
C ARG A 151 46.87 13.18 -13.38
N LEU A 152 47.85 14.01 -13.06
CA LEU A 152 48.52 15.00 -13.90
C LEU A 152 49.04 14.41 -15.22
N PRO A 153 49.12 15.22 -16.29
CA PRO A 153 49.55 14.76 -17.61
C PRO A 153 51.07 14.60 -17.69
N VAL A 154 51.51 13.49 -18.29
CA VAL A 154 52.83 13.38 -18.94
C VAL A 154 52.57 13.06 -20.41
N HIS A 155 53.28 13.80 -21.25
CA HIS A 155 53.20 13.92 -22.70
C HIS A 155 53.02 12.63 -23.53
N SER A 156 52.32 12.78 -24.67
CA SER A 156 52.80 12.44 -26.03
C SER A 156 51.80 11.64 -26.89
N THR A 157 51.21 12.36 -27.84
CA THR A 157 51.14 12.08 -29.29
C THR A 157 50.51 10.80 -29.86
N ALA A 158 49.68 11.04 -30.90
CA ALA A 158 49.35 10.18 -32.05
C ALA A 158 48.05 9.35 -32.01
N GLU A 159 47.12 9.79 -32.87
CA GLU A 159 46.36 9.05 -33.88
C GLU A 159 45.87 7.62 -33.56
N GLY A 160 44.55 7.40 -33.68
CA GLY A 160 44.03 6.04 -33.65
C GLY A 160 42.50 5.91 -33.73
N THR A 161 42.00 5.78 -34.95
CA THR A 161 40.66 5.30 -35.34
C THR A 161 40.25 4.01 -34.61
N GLY A 162 39.02 3.86 -34.10
CA GLY A 162 38.67 2.58 -33.46
C GLY A 162 37.27 2.37 -32.87
N LYS A 163 36.28 2.17 -33.75
CA LYS A 163 35.26 1.09 -33.74
C LYS A 163 34.46 0.78 -32.45
N ASN A 164 33.14 0.96 -32.57
CA ASN A 164 32.08 0.35 -31.77
C ASN A 164 32.24 -1.17 -31.65
N THR A 165 32.00 -1.74 -30.46
CA THR A 165 31.70 -3.17 -30.31
C THR A 165 30.68 -3.39 -29.20
N THR A 166 29.47 -3.77 -29.60
CA THR A 166 28.35 -4.17 -28.74
C THR A 166 28.47 -5.67 -28.46
N ARG A 167 28.42 -6.09 -27.19
CA ARG A 167 28.38 -7.51 -26.79
C ARG A 167 27.11 -7.79 -25.99
N THR A 168 26.19 -8.54 -26.59
CA THR A 168 24.96 -9.05 -25.99
C THR A 168 25.24 -10.38 -25.27
N VAL A 169 24.77 -10.54 -24.03
CA VAL A 169 24.85 -11.81 -23.29
C VAL A 169 23.43 -12.32 -23.04
N ARG A 170 23.13 -13.48 -23.62
CA ARG A 170 21.86 -14.22 -23.50
C ARG A 170 22.09 -15.37 -22.52
N ARG A 171 21.39 -15.39 -21.38
CA ARG A 171 21.37 -16.55 -20.47
C ARG A 171 20.03 -17.28 -20.60
N LYS A 172 20.13 -18.59 -20.83
CA LYS A 172 19.05 -19.51 -21.19
C LYS A 172 19.16 -20.70 -20.24
N THR A 173 18.08 -21.07 -19.55
CA THR A 173 17.83 -22.42 -19.01
C THR A 173 16.50 -22.41 -18.25
N ARG A 174 15.69 -23.49 -18.15
CA ARG A 174 15.41 -24.69 -18.96
C ARG A 174 14.20 -25.32 -18.21
N LYS A 175 13.10 -25.64 -18.90
CA LYS A 175 12.01 -26.47 -18.35
C LYS A 175 12.47 -27.93 -18.26
N GLN A 176 12.03 -28.65 -17.24
CA GLN A 176 11.87 -30.11 -17.29
C GLN A 176 10.49 -30.50 -16.78
N LEU A 177 10.06 -31.66 -17.27
CA LEU A 177 8.72 -32.25 -17.30
C LEU A 177 8.19 -32.63 -15.92
#